data_AF-A0A0P0M5N9-F1
#
_entry.id   AF-A0A0P0M5N9-F1
#
_cell.length_a   1.000
_cell.length_b   1.000
_cell.length_c   1.000
_cell.angle_alpha   90.00
_cell.angle_beta   90.00
_cell.angle_gamma   90.00
#
_symmetry.space_group_name_H-M   'P 1'
#
loop_
_entity.id
_entity.type
_entity.pdbx_description
1 polymer ?
#
loop_
_entity_poly.entity_id
_entity_poly.type
_entity_poly.pdbx_seq_one_letter_code
_entity_poly.pdbx_strand_id
1 'polypeptide(L)'
;MNETTGSSACEMTSLVTIGKFQFTVNGGSPLNNITRITITATAGTLYSSAVMKLKNGEFSSTQTGNITIKNKAGISGTTYISFFPSEAQLHFTLVTTTGEVYEAATSTTIKLEKGKVYEAPALTCTLLPSAKVGDYYYSDATFSSEKNENKTCIGIVYALDDADGNLSPTLSTSPFGRIVALGDNQSSTKWISKAEDIEGIENYTTADGTLTSGVLPYYNGTADSFFSDKDEERIKGATIHVETGQPATWVSEGAISDFNGKAHTAYLGKSSSSYPAGGYCYQYSTSGKSAGEWYLPSAGELTLLWELQKAGIICKDKQDCFNDFARKAYWSSSEHSAESAWHLNFVSGAIVANSKASNYATRPVAQF
;
A
#
# COMPACT_ATOMS: atom_id res chain seq x y z
N MET A 1 61.34 -2.14 7.14
CA MET A 1 59.96 -1.65 7.27
C MET A 1 59.54 -1.97 8.69
N ASN A 2 59.51 -0.96 9.57
CA ASN A 2 58.96 -1.14 10.90
C ASN A 2 57.45 -1.07 10.77
N GLU A 3 56.76 -2.18 11.01
CA GLU A 3 55.32 -2.14 11.29
C GLU A 3 55.12 -1.41 12.61
N THR A 4 54.83 -0.12 12.53
CA THR A 4 54.26 0.63 13.65
C THR A 4 52.88 0.05 13.94
N THR A 5 52.77 -0.75 14.99
CA THR A 5 51.50 -1.11 15.63
C THR A 5 50.89 0.14 16.28
N GLY A 6 50.36 1.02 15.44
CA GLY A 6 49.55 2.15 15.85
C GLY A 6 48.10 1.68 16.01
N SER A 7 47.73 1.23 17.20
CA SER A 7 46.32 1.16 17.57
C SER A 7 45.80 2.59 17.77
N SER A 8 45.49 3.29 16.69
CA SER A 8 44.70 4.52 16.75
C SER A 8 43.28 4.13 17.15
N ALA A 9 42.91 4.38 18.40
CA ALA A 9 41.53 4.25 18.84
C ALA A 9 40.63 5.12 17.94
N CYS A 10 39.65 4.50 17.28
CA CYS A 10 38.64 5.21 16.50
C CYS A 10 37.42 5.44 17.40
N GLU A 11 37.19 6.69 17.81
CA GLU A 11 36.00 7.06 18.56
C GLU A 11 34.77 7.00 17.63
N MET A 12 33.99 5.94 17.77
CA MET A 12 32.75 5.76 17.01
C MET A 12 31.62 6.56 17.67
N THR A 13 30.97 7.44 16.92
CA THR A 13 29.76 8.16 17.37
C THR A 13 28.54 7.55 16.72
N SER A 14 27.44 7.40 17.47
CA SER A 14 26.15 7.02 16.85
C SER A 14 25.71 8.07 15.84
N LEU A 15 25.36 7.62 14.64
CA LEU A 15 24.86 8.48 13.56
C LEU A 15 23.34 8.64 13.61
N VAL A 16 22.66 7.84 14.42
CA VAL A 16 21.19 7.84 14.59
C VAL A 16 20.79 8.39 15.95
N THR A 17 19.51 8.76 16.06
CA THR A 17 18.86 9.16 17.29
C THR A 17 18.03 7.99 17.82
N ILE A 18 17.99 7.78 19.13
CA ILE A 18 17.08 6.80 19.75
C ILE A 18 15.94 7.56 20.42
N GLY A 19 14.70 7.33 19.99
CA GLY A 19 13.51 7.82 20.68
C GLY A 19 12.98 6.78 21.67
N LYS A 20 12.80 7.16 22.93
CA LYS A 20 12.14 6.38 23.97
C LYS A 20 10.72 6.87 24.12
N PHE A 21 9.75 6.01 23.84
CA PHE A 21 8.32 6.32 23.90
C PHE A 21 7.61 5.40 24.87
N GLN A 22 6.69 5.97 25.65
CA GLN A 22 5.80 5.23 26.53
C GLN A 22 4.36 5.46 26.08
N PHE A 23 3.69 4.41 25.61
CA PHE A 23 2.31 4.41 25.18
C PHE A 23 1.40 3.98 26.33
N THR A 24 0.34 4.74 26.57
CA THR A 24 -0.55 4.53 27.72
C THR A 24 -2.03 4.63 27.34
N VAL A 25 -2.88 3.91 28.05
CA VAL A 25 -4.35 3.93 27.94
C VAL A 25 -4.97 4.12 29.33
N ASN A 26 -6.26 4.45 29.40
CA ASN A 26 -7.06 4.44 30.64
C ASN A 26 -6.41 5.18 31.81
N GLY A 27 -5.96 6.42 31.61
CA GLY A 27 -5.39 7.24 32.68
C GLY A 27 -3.95 6.88 33.10
N GLY A 28 -3.17 6.27 32.20
CA GLY A 28 -1.71 6.10 32.37
C GLY A 28 -1.21 4.65 32.41
N SER A 29 -2.09 3.67 32.24
CA SER A 29 -1.70 2.25 32.17
C SER A 29 -0.92 1.97 30.87
N PRO A 30 0.20 1.25 30.89
CA PRO A 30 0.94 0.93 29.67
C PRO A 30 0.09 0.14 28.66
N LEU A 31 0.12 0.56 27.39
CA LEU A 31 -0.46 -0.20 26.28
C LEU A 31 0.50 -1.33 25.90
N ASN A 32 0.16 -2.57 26.24
CA ASN A 32 1.01 -3.73 25.98
C ASN A 32 0.57 -4.51 24.74
N ASN A 33 1.34 -5.53 24.39
CA ASN A 33 1.06 -6.46 23.29
C ASN A 33 0.95 -5.77 21.93
N ILE A 34 1.73 -4.71 21.72
CA ILE A 34 1.74 -3.97 20.45
C ILE A 34 2.49 -4.83 19.41
N THR A 35 1.80 -5.28 18.38
CA THR A 35 2.35 -6.11 17.30
C THR A 35 2.88 -5.29 16.13
N ARG A 36 2.36 -4.06 15.97
CA ARG A 36 2.79 -3.15 14.92
C ARG A 36 2.77 -1.71 15.39
N ILE A 37 3.81 -0.96 15.01
CA ILE A 37 3.87 0.50 15.14
C ILE A 37 4.14 1.07 13.75
N THR A 38 3.23 1.92 13.27
CA THR A 38 3.45 2.75 12.09
C THR A 38 3.65 4.19 12.54
N ILE A 39 4.78 4.78 12.15
CA ILE A 39 5.18 6.14 12.56
C ILE A 39 5.14 7.03 11.33
N THR A 40 4.44 8.15 11.43
CA THR A 40 4.34 9.17 10.39
C THR A 40 4.71 10.54 10.96
N ALA A 41 4.88 11.54 10.09
CA ALA A 41 5.05 12.92 10.50
C ALA A 41 3.82 13.74 10.07
N THR A 42 3.18 14.40 11.04
CA THR A 42 2.09 15.35 10.76
C THR A 42 2.61 16.76 10.48
N ALA A 43 3.83 17.06 10.94
CA ALA A 43 4.57 18.28 10.64
C ALA A 43 6.08 18.00 10.65
N GLY A 44 6.85 18.79 9.92
CA GLY A 44 8.29 18.60 9.78
C GLY A 44 8.66 17.41 8.89
N THR A 45 9.81 16.79 9.14
CA THR A 45 10.40 15.78 8.27
C THR A 45 10.75 14.50 9.01
N LEU A 46 10.19 13.38 8.56
CA LEU A 46 10.58 12.03 8.97
C LEU A 46 11.20 11.30 7.77
N TYR A 47 12.42 10.79 7.96
CA TYR A 47 13.12 10.02 6.93
C TYR A 47 12.89 8.53 7.13
N SER A 48 12.42 7.85 6.08
CA SER A 48 12.27 6.38 6.04
C SER A 48 13.56 5.69 5.58
N SER A 49 14.38 6.37 4.77
CA SER A 49 15.72 5.90 4.39
C SER A 49 16.68 7.07 4.17
N ALA A 50 17.98 6.83 4.39
CA ALA A 50 19.03 7.80 4.11
C ALA A 50 20.38 7.12 3.86
N VAL A 51 21.21 7.73 3.00
CA VAL A 51 22.63 7.36 2.85
C VAL A 51 23.47 8.36 3.63
N MET A 52 24.12 7.90 4.69
CA MET A 52 24.93 8.73 5.59
C MET A 52 26.42 8.59 5.30
N LYS A 53 27.12 9.71 5.21
CA LYS A 53 28.58 9.72 5.13
C LYS A 53 29.16 9.38 6.51
N LEU A 54 29.90 8.28 6.62
CA LEU A 54 30.52 7.89 7.91
C LEU A 54 31.48 8.95 8.46
N LYS A 55 32.14 9.73 7.59
CA LYS A 55 33.14 10.75 7.95
C LYS A 55 32.58 11.85 8.86
N ASN A 56 31.35 12.31 8.61
CA ASN A 56 30.76 13.46 9.31
C ASN A 56 29.30 13.22 9.73
N GLY A 57 28.67 12.13 9.30
CA GLY A 57 27.25 11.82 9.54
C GLY A 57 26.28 12.69 8.76
N GLU A 58 26.73 13.41 7.74
CA GLU A 58 25.83 14.13 6.84
C GLU A 58 25.09 13.17 5.93
N PHE A 59 23.86 13.53 5.57
CA PHE A 59 23.13 12.85 4.52
C PHE A 59 23.71 13.17 3.15
N SER A 60 23.82 12.15 2.31
CA SER A 60 24.12 12.26 0.88
C SER A 60 22.87 12.08 0.02
N SER A 61 21.90 11.31 0.52
CA SER A 61 20.54 11.21 0.01
C SER A 61 19.59 10.89 1.15
N THR A 62 18.34 11.29 1.01
CA THR A 62 17.27 11.01 1.97
C THR A 62 15.98 10.68 1.22
N GLN A 63 15.12 9.92 1.89
CA GLN A 63 13.76 9.67 1.45
C GLN A 63 12.82 9.89 2.64
N THR A 64 11.79 10.70 2.45
CA THR A 64 10.74 10.90 3.44
C THR A 64 9.71 9.78 3.36
N GLY A 65 9.11 9.41 4.49
CA GLY A 65 8.15 8.31 4.55
C GLY A 65 7.68 7.97 5.94
N ASN A 66 6.95 6.86 6.04
CA ASN A 66 6.63 6.23 7.32
C ASN A 66 7.74 5.26 7.76
N ILE A 67 7.73 4.91 9.04
CA ILE A 67 8.51 3.81 9.60
C ILE A 67 7.53 2.79 10.15
N THR A 68 7.63 1.54 9.72
CA THR A 68 6.81 0.44 10.25
C THR A 68 7.67 -0.56 11.01
N ILE A 69 7.31 -0.81 12.26
CA ILE A 69 7.94 -1.82 13.14
C ILE A 69 6.91 -2.94 13.33
N LYS A 70 7.32 -4.19 13.11
CA LYS A 70 6.47 -5.37 13.31
C LYS A 70 7.13 -6.32 14.31
N ASN A 71 6.37 -6.76 15.31
CA ASN A 71 6.78 -7.79 16.25
C ASN A 71 5.58 -8.65 16.64
N LYS A 72 5.46 -9.84 16.04
CA LYS A 72 4.34 -10.75 16.29
C LYS A 72 4.20 -11.17 17.76
N ALA A 73 5.29 -11.18 18.53
CA ALA A 73 5.25 -11.54 19.95
C ALA A 73 4.65 -10.44 20.84
N GLY A 74 4.45 -9.24 20.30
CA GLY A 74 4.03 -8.06 21.07
C GLY A 74 5.21 -7.37 21.75
N ILE A 75 5.17 -6.04 21.81
CA ILE A 75 6.08 -5.23 22.63
C ILE A 75 5.34 -4.59 23.80
N SER A 76 6.09 -4.31 24.87
CA SER A 76 5.60 -3.54 26.02
C SER A 76 5.31 -2.09 25.65
N GLY A 77 4.48 -1.41 26.45
CA GLY A 77 4.14 0.00 26.23
C GLY A 77 5.32 0.97 26.21
N THR A 78 6.49 0.59 26.73
CA THR A 78 7.73 1.34 26.53
C THR A 78 8.57 0.73 25.41
N THR A 79 8.94 1.55 24.42
CA THR A 79 9.75 1.13 23.27
C THR A 79 10.87 2.11 22.96
N TYR A 80 11.94 1.59 22.37
CA TYR A 80 13.08 2.34 21.87
C TYR A 80 13.13 2.21 20.36
N ILE A 81 13.10 3.32 19.65
CA ILE A 81 13.01 3.37 18.20
C ILE A 81 14.16 4.20 17.66
N SER A 82 14.90 3.65 16.69
CA SER A 82 15.97 4.37 16.01
C SER A 82 15.41 5.24 14.88
N PHE A 83 15.87 6.49 14.82
CA PHE A 83 15.52 7.44 13.76
C PHE A 83 16.78 8.01 13.11
N PHE A 84 16.67 8.33 11.83
CA PHE A 84 17.59 9.28 11.22
C PHE A 84 17.42 10.66 11.85
N PRO A 85 18.50 11.43 12.05
CA PRO A 85 18.39 12.77 12.61
C PRO A 85 17.45 13.66 11.80
N SER A 86 16.44 14.24 12.46
CA SER A 86 15.42 15.07 11.82
C SER A 86 14.64 15.91 12.85
N GLU A 87 13.66 16.66 12.39
CA GLU A 87 12.75 17.43 13.24
C GLU A 87 11.31 17.25 12.73
N ALA A 88 10.45 16.66 13.55
CA ALA A 88 9.08 16.29 13.15
C ALA A 88 8.12 16.23 14.35
N GLN A 89 6.85 16.52 14.11
CA GLN A 89 5.77 16.09 14.99
C GLN A 89 5.40 14.67 14.58
N LEU A 90 5.57 13.71 15.50
CA LEU A 90 5.37 12.29 15.21
C LEU A 90 3.94 11.88 15.54
N HIS A 91 3.35 11.10 14.65
CA HIS A 91 2.11 10.37 14.88
C HIS A 91 2.40 8.87 14.83
N PHE A 92 1.73 8.12 15.70
CA PHE A 92 1.86 6.69 15.89
C PHE A 92 0.50 6.03 15.70
N THR A 93 0.43 5.07 14.78
CA THR A 93 -0.66 4.10 14.70
C THR A 93 -0.15 2.77 15.24
N LEU A 94 -0.84 2.21 16.24
CA LEU A 94 -0.44 1.05 17.01
C LEU A 94 -1.48 -0.05 16.82
N VAL A 95 -1.05 -1.29 16.57
CA VAL A 95 -1.94 -2.46 16.50
C VAL A 95 -1.54 -3.44 17.59
N THR A 96 -2.51 -3.96 18.34
CA THR A 96 -2.27 -4.96 19.40
C THR A 96 -2.42 -6.40 18.88
N THR A 97 -2.08 -7.39 19.71
CA THR A 97 -2.33 -8.82 19.40
C THR A 97 -3.82 -9.15 19.28
N THR A 98 -4.70 -8.35 19.88
CA THR A 98 -6.17 -8.50 19.77
C THR A 98 -6.73 -7.88 18.49
N GLY A 99 -5.89 -7.20 17.69
CA GLY A 99 -6.31 -6.49 16.48
C GLY A 99 -6.89 -5.10 16.73
N GLU A 100 -6.85 -4.61 17.98
CA GLU A 100 -7.26 -3.26 18.31
C GLU A 100 -6.26 -2.24 17.76
N VAL A 101 -6.78 -1.12 17.27
CA VAL A 101 -5.98 -0.04 16.69
C VAL A 101 -6.01 1.15 17.64
N TYR A 102 -4.85 1.72 17.91
CA TYR A 102 -4.74 2.94 18.68
C TYR A 102 -3.94 3.99 17.92
N GLU A 103 -4.25 5.26 18.15
CA GLU A 103 -3.40 6.37 17.72
C GLU A 103 -2.84 7.17 18.89
N ALA A 104 -1.65 7.73 18.70
CA ALA A 104 -1.02 8.69 19.62
C ALA A 104 -0.12 9.66 18.83
N ALA A 105 0.14 10.85 19.37
CA ALA A 105 1.01 11.82 18.73
C ALA A 105 1.82 12.62 19.73
N THR A 106 2.98 13.13 19.31
CA THR A 106 3.69 14.17 20.08
C THR A 106 2.90 15.48 20.01
N SER A 107 2.85 16.22 21.13
CA SER A 107 2.09 17.47 21.21
C SER A 107 2.64 18.57 20.30
N THR A 108 3.93 18.51 20.00
CA THR A 108 4.65 19.45 19.13
C THR A 108 5.66 18.70 18.29
N THR A 109 6.28 19.42 17.36
CA THR A 109 7.51 19.00 16.70
C THR A 109 8.59 18.70 17.74
N ILE A 110 9.30 17.60 17.55
CA ILE A 110 10.43 17.16 18.37
C ILE A 110 11.70 17.13 17.53
N LYS A 111 12.84 17.43 18.15
CA LYS A 111 14.14 17.42 17.49
C LYS A 111 14.87 16.12 17.80
N LEU A 112 15.08 15.30 16.78
CA LEU A 112 15.78 14.02 16.86
C LEU A 112 17.26 14.24 16.54
N GLU A 113 18.06 14.52 17.56
CA GLU A 113 19.47 14.90 17.36
C GLU A 113 20.42 13.70 17.26
N LYS A 114 21.31 13.75 16.26
CA LYS A 114 22.36 12.75 16.01
C LYS A 114 23.08 12.34 17.29
N GLY A 115 23.10 11.03 17.55
CA GLY A 115 23.82 10.44 18.67
C GLY A 115 23.19 10.65 20.04
N LYS A 116 22.00 11.25 20.12
CA LYS A 116 21.28 11.47 21.37
C LYS A 116 20.12 10.51 21.55
N VAL A 117 19.71 10.36 22.81
CA VAL A 117 18.44 9.74 23.19
C VAL A 117 17.43 10.85 23.41
N TYR A 118 16.28 10.76 22.75
CA TYR A 118 15.12 11.59 23.02
C TYR A 118 14.15 10.81 23.92
N GLU A 119 13.82 11.35 25.09
CA GLU A 119 12.81 10.78 25.98
C GLU A 119 11.50 11.56 25.83
N ALA A 120 10.48 10.91 25.28
CA ALA A 120 9.16 11.51 25.13
C ALA A 120 8.39 11.51 26.48
N PRO A 121 7.54 12.51 26.75
CA PRO A 121 6.46 12.35 27.72
C PRO A 121 5.60 11.13 27.37
N ALA A 122 4.92 10.56 28.37
CA ALA A 122 3.98 9.46 28.14
C ALA A 122 2.90 9.90 27.14
N LEU A 123 2.73 9.12 26.08
CA LEU A 123 1.77 9.37 25.03
C LEU A 123 0.48 8.64 25.38
N THR A 124 -0.61 9.39 25.48
CA THR A 124 -1.95 8.82 25.70
C THR A 124 -2.49 8.34 24.36
N CYS A 125 -2.87 7.08 24.31
CA CYS A 125 -3.38 6.39 23.15
C CYS A 125 -4.91 6.44 23.11
N THR A 126 -5.45 6.79 21.95
CA THR A 126 -6.89 6.79 21.67
C THR A 126 -7.24 5.58 20.83
N LEU A 127 -8.28 4.84 21.22
CA LEU A 127 -8.77 3.69 20.44
C LEU A 127 -9.41 4.17 19.13
N LEU A 128 -9.08 3.49 18.03
CA LEU A 128 -9.64 3.70 16.71
C LEU A 128 -10.44 2.47 16.26
N PRO A 129 -11.59 2.66 15.58
CA PRO A 129 -12.25 1.57 14.87
C PRO A 129 -11.33 0.99 13.80
N SER A 130 -11.35 -0.32 13.58
CA SER A 130 -10.64 -0.99 12.47
C SER A 130 -11.22 -0.63 11.10
N ALA A 131 -10.41 -0.73 10.04
CA ALA A 131 -10.76 -0.30 8.70
C ALA A 131 -11.80 -1.21 8.06
N LYS A 132 -12.63 -0.64 7.19
CA LYS A 132 -13.60 -1.30 6.32
C LYS A 132 -13.37 -0.90 4.87
N VAL A 133 -13.82 -1.72 3.93
CA VAL A 133 -13.84 -1.33 2.52
C VAL A 133 -14.71 -0.08 2.34
N GLY A 134 -14.21 0.89 1.59
CA GLY A 134 -14.83 2.20 1.38
C GLY A 134 -14.38 3.28 2.36
N ASP A 135 -13.63 2.95 3.42
CA ASP A 135 -13.09 3.94 4.36
C ASP A 135 -12.04 4.83 3.69
N TYR A 136 -11.99 6.08 4.15
CA TYR A 136 -10.95 7.04 3.82
C TYR A 136 -9.66 6.65 4.56
N TYR A 137 -8.54 6.61 3.86
CA TYR A 137 -7.22 6.35 4.44
C TYR A 137 -6.34 7.60 4.33
N TYR A 138 -5.69 7.97 5.44
CA TYR A 138 -4.99 9.24 5.57
C TYR A 138 -3.47 9.10 5.59
N SER A 139 -2.79 10.21 5.33
CA SER A 139 -1.32 10.29 5.37
C SER A 139 -0.68 9.97 6.72
N ASP A 140 -1.45 10.01 7.81
CA ASP A 140 -0.97 9.63 9.15
C ASP A 140 -1.12 8.12 9.47
N ALA A 141 -1.53 7.33 8.47
CA ALA A 141 -1.82 5.90 8.56
C ALA A 141 -3.05 5.54 9.40
N THR A 142 -3.93 6.50 9.65
CA THR A 142 -5.28 6.25 10.19
C THR A 142 -6.32 6.12 9.08
N PHE A 143 -7.53 5.72 9.44
CA PHE A 143 -8.66 5.56 8.55
C PHE A 143 -9.98 5.87 9.25
N SER A 144 -11.02 6.21 8.47
CA SER A 144 -12.37 6.46 8.98
C SER A 144 -13.43 6.31 7.90
N SER A 145 -14.65 5.94 8.31
CA SER A 145 -15.80 5.81 7.39
C SER A 145 -16.38 7.15 6.92
N GLU A 146 -16.18 8.20 7.72
CA GLU A 146 -16.52 9.58 7.34
C GLU A 146 -15.25 10.37 7.08
N LYS A 147 -15.27 11.27 6.09
CA LYS A 147 -14.12 12.10 5.77
C LYS A 147 -13.79 13.05 6.91
N ASN A 148 -12.53 13.03 7.32
CA ASN A 148 -11.97 13.98 8.28
C ASN A 148 -11.24 15.09 7.51
N GLU A 149 -11.85 16.27 7.43
CA GLU A 149 -11.31 17.43 6.70
C GLU A 149 -9.98 17.96 7.27
N ASN A 150 -9.62 17.56 8.51
CA ASN A 150 -8.34 17.93 9.12
C ASN A 150 -7.20 16.96 8.77
N LYS A 151 -7.50 15.87 8.08
CA LYS A 151 -6.53 14.86 7.66
C LYS A 151 -6.42 14.80 6.15
N THR A 152 -5.19 14.62 5.65
CA THR A 152 -4.96 14.47 4.21
C THR A 152 -5.31 13.06 3.77
N CYS A 153 -6.45 12.89 3.10
CA CYS A 153 -6.80 11.62 2.48
C CYS A 153 -5.83 11.31 1.34
N ILE A 154 -5.34 10.07 1.27
CA ILE A 154 -4.39 9.62 0.24
C ILE A 154 -4.88 8.40 -0.53
N GLY A 155 -5.94 7.74 -0.06
CA GLY A 155 -6.54 6.61 -0.76
C GLY A 155 -7.82 6.13 -0.09
N ILE A 156 -8.53 5.23 -0.77
CA ILE A 156 -9.74 4.57 -0.25
C ILE A 156 -9.42 3.09 -0.03
N VAL A 157 -9.83 2.55 1.10
CA VAL A 157 -9.66 1.12 1.42
C VAL A 157 -10.50 0.29 0.45
N TYR A 158 -9.88 -0.62 -0.30
CA TYR A 158 -10.57 -1.48 -1.27
C TYR A 158 -10.54 -2.96 -0.92
N ALA A 159 -9.70 -3.36 0.03
CA ALA A 159 -9.58 -4.74 0.47
C ALA A 159 -9.05 -4.80 1.90
N LEU A 160 -9.39 -5.86 2.63
CA LEU A 160 -8.86 -6.11 3.97
C LEU A 160 -7.97 -7.34 3.95
N ASP A 161 -6.83 -7.20 4.62
CA ASP A 161 -5.83 -8.25 4.75
C ASP A 161 -5.83 -8.81 6.18
N ASP A 162 -5.32 -10.02 6.36
CA ASP A 162 -4.99 -10.61 7.66
C ASP A 162 -3.68 -10.03 8.22
N ALA A 163 -3.26 -10.52 9.40
CA ALA A 163 -2.03 -10.07 10.06
C ALA A 163 -0.73 -10.41 9.31
N ASP A 164 -0.80 -11.34 8.35
CA ASP A 164 0.31 -11.73 7.48
C ASP A 164 0.33 -10.91 6.18
N GLY A 165 -0.70 -10.10 5.93
CA GLY A 165 -0.83 -9.27 4.74
C GLY A 165 -1.47 -10.00 3.56
N ASN A 166 -2.16 -11.11 3.81
CA ASN A 166 -2.91 -11.83 2.80
C ASN A 166 -4.35 -11.32 2.74
N LEU A 167 -4.92 -11.21 1.54
CA LEU A 167 -6.32 -10.86 1.35
C LEU A 167 -7.20 -11.88 2.08
N SER A 168 -8.16 -11.40 2.87
CA SER A 168 -9.10 -12.28 3.57
C SER A 168 -10.55 -11.86 3.30
N PRO A 169 -11.30 -12.62 2.49
CA PRO A 169 -12.67 -12.25 2.10
C PRO A 169 -13.67 -12.34 3.26
N THR A 170 -13.34 -13.06 4.33
CA THR A 170 -14.21 -13.26 5.49
C THR A 170 -14.19 -12.09 6.48
N LEU A 171 -13.24 -11.15 6.34
CA LEU A 171 -13.12 -10.03 7.25
C LEU A 171 -14.13 -8.93 6.91
N SER A 172 -14.90 -8.48 7.90
CA SER A 172 -15.74 -7.28 7.81
C SER A 172 -14.99 -6.01 8.22
N THR A 173 -13.95 -6.15 9.04
CA THR A 173 -13.07 -5.08 9.50
C THR A 173 -11.67 -5.62 9.71
N SER A 174 -10.63 -4.81 9.49
CA SER A 174 -9.24 -5.20 9.80
C SER A 174 -8.36 -3.98 10.07
N PRO A 175 -7.34 -4.08 10.95
CA PRO A 175 -6.29 -3.07 11.03
C PRO A 175 -5.33 -3.12 9.81
N PHE A 176 -5.48 -4.11 8.93
CA PHE A 176 -4.64 -4.32 7.75
C PHE A 176 -5.48 -4.36 6.49
N GLY A 177 -4.91 -3.92 5.37
CA GLY A 177 -5.63 -3.96 4.11
C GLY A 177 -4.89 -3.25 3.00
N ARG A 178 -5.66 -2.89 1.98
CA ARG A 178 -5.16 -2.27 0.76
C ARG A 178 -5.95 -1.03 0.42
N ILE A 179 -5.25 -0.01 -0.08
CA ILE A 179 -5.81 1.25 -0.52
C ILE A 179 -5.53 1.49 -2.00
N VAL A 180 -6.47 2.15 -2.66
CA VAL A 180 -6.30 2.65 -4.02
C VAL A 180 -6.05 4.15 -4.00
N ALA A 181 -5.10 4.63 -4.82
CA ALA A 181 -4.78 6.04 -4.92
C ALA A 181 -5.99 6.87 -5.39
N LEU A 182 -6.07 8.13 -4.96
CA LEU A 182 -7.19 9.03 -5.28
C LEU A 182 -7.29 9.43 -6.75
N GLY A 183 -6.24 9.23 -7.53
CA GLY A 183 -6.22 9.47 -8.97
C GLY A 183 -5.42 8.41 -9.71
N ASP A 184 -5.68 8.32 -11.00
CA ASP A 184 -4.95 7.50 -11.96
C ASP A 184 -3.85 8.30 -12.67
N ASN A 185 -2.98 7.57 -13.36
CA ASN A 185 -2.09 8.17 -14.33
C ASN A 185 -2.89 8.59 -15.57
N GLN A 186 -3.06 9.90 -15.75
CA GLN A 186 -3.75 10.46 -16.91
C GLN A 186 -3.01 10.21 -18.22
N SER A 187 -1.69 9.99 -18.15
CA SER A 187 -0.83 9.67 -19.29
C SER A 187 -0.77 8.15 -19.46
N SER A 188 -1.56 7.59 -20.38
CA SER A 188 -1.45 6.18 -20.74
C SER A 188 -0.01 5.80 -21.08
N THR A 189 0.44 4.65 -20.60
CA THR A 189 1.84 4.24 -20.65
C THR A 189 1.99 2.80 -21.10
N LYS A 190 3.20 2.44 -21.56
CA LYS A 190 3.55 1.07 -21.89
C LYS A 190 3.71 0.23 -20.63
N TRP A 191 3.49 -1.08 -20.74
CA TRP A 191 3.78 -1.99 -19.64
C TRP A 191 5.29 -2.09 -19.42
N ILE A 192 6.03 -2.31 -20.51
CA ILE A 192 7.50 -2.30 -20.58
C ILE A 192 7.98 -1.62 -21.86
N SER A 193 9.19 -1.06 -21.86
CA SER A 193 9.77 -0.39 -23.03
C SER A 193 10.30 -1.35 -24.10
N LYS A 194 10.76 -2.54 -23.70
CA LYS A 194 11.22 -3.62 -24.57
C LYS A 194 10.60 -4.93 -24.09
N ALA A 195 9.83 -5.60 -24.95
CA ALA A 195 9.15 -6.84 -24.59
C ALA A 195 10.18 -7.92 -24.20
N GLU A 196 9.96 -8.51 -23.04
CA GLU A 196 10.69 -9.63 -22.47
C GLU A 196 9.81 -10.29 -21.41
N ASP A 197 10.11 -11.56 -21.14
CA ASP A 197 9.52 -12.31 -20.03
C ASP A 197 10.09 -11.82 -18.69
N ILE A 198 9.25 -11.62 -17.68
CA ILE A 198 9.72 -11.13 -16.38
C ILE A 198 9.94 -12.31 -15.43
N GLU A 199 11.20 -12.69 -15.27
CA GLU A 199 11.57 -13.72 -14.29
C GLU A 199 11.06 -13.34 -12.88
N GLY A 200 10.24 -14.22 -12.29
CA GLY A 200 9.61 -14.02 -10.99
C GLY A 200 8.14 -13.60 -11.04
N ILE A 201 7.58 -13.33 -12.22
CA ILE A 201 6.14 -13.17 -12.45
C ILE A 201 5.64 -14.37 -13.25
N GLU A 202 4.56 -14.99 -12.77
CA GLU A 202 3.94 -16.11 -13.48
C GLU A 202 3.20 -15.64 -14.74
N ASN A 203 3.31 -16.42 -15.82
CA ASN A 203 2.57 -16.21 -17.07
C ASN A 203 1.20 -16.86 -17.01
N TYR A 204 0.17 -16.05 -16.75
CA TYR A 204 -1.22 -16.49 -16.79
C TYR A 204 -1.72 -16.52 -18.24
N THR A 205 -1.99 -17.71 -18.77
CA THR A 205 -2.51 -17.88 -20.15
C THR A 205 -4.03 -17.78 -20.25
N THR A 206 -4.72 -17.73 -19.11
CA THR A 206 -6.18 -17.59 -19.00
C THR A 206 -6.53 -16.51 -17.98
N ALA A 207 -7.71 -15.91 -18.14
CA ALA A 207 -8.28 -14.91 -17.24
C ALA A 207 -8.78 -15.56 -15.94
N ASP A 208 -9.46 -16.71 -16.03
CA ASP A 208 -10.15 -17.36 -14.91
C ASP A 208 -9.82 -18.85 -14.73
N GLY A 209 -8.74 -19.33 -15.36
CA GLY A 209 -8.39 -20.75 -15.45
C GLY A 209 -8.92 -21.44 -16.70
N THR A 210 -9.94 -20.88 -17.38
CA THR A 210 -10.57 -21.50 -18.55
C THR A 210 -10.52 -20.60 -19.79
N LEU A 211 -10.94 -19.34 -19.67
CA LEU A 211 -11.06 -18.40 -20.77
C LEU A 211 -9.75 -17.66 -21.01
N THR A 212 -9.31 -17.53 -22.27
CA THR A 212 -8.11 -16.72 -22.62
C THR A 212 -8.36 -15.20 -22.53
N SER A 213 -9.62 -14.81 -22.43
CA SER A 213 -10.10 -13.44 -22.20
C SER A 213 -11.56 -13.51 -21.77
N GLY A 214 -12.07 -12.53 -21.05
CA GLY A 214 -13.50 -12.52 -20.72
C GLY A 214 -14.04 -11.15 -20.33
N VAL A 215 -15.33 -11.09 -20.05
CA VAL A 215 -16.03 -9.90 -19.56
C VAL A 215 -16.59 -10.12 -18.17
N LEU A 216 -16.36 -9.15 -17.30
CA LEU A 216 -16.90 -9.11 -15.94
C LEU A 216 -18.41 -8.77 -15.94
N PRO A 217 -19.15 -9.15 -14.88
CA PRO A 217 -20.55 -8.79 -14.72
C PRO A 217 -20.74 -7.28 -14.62
N TYR A 218 -21.71 -6.66 -15.30
CA TYR A 218 -22.01 -5.23 -15.13
C TYR A 218 -23.12 -4.99 -14.11
N TYR A 219 -23.12 -3.78 -13.55
CA TYR A 219 -24.08 -3.42 -12.53
C TYR A 219 -25.50 -3.20 -13.07
N ASN A 220 -26.36 -4.18 -12.83
CA ASN A 220 -27.83 -4.08 -12.75
C ASN A 220 -28.40 -5.17 -11.81
N GLY A 221 -27.87 -5.31 -10.58
CA GLY A 221 -28.33 -6.33 -9.60
C GLY A 221 -27.53 -7.65 -9.55
N THR A 222 -26.36 -7.67 -10.18
CA THR A 222 -25.10 -8.37 -9.80
C THR A 222 -25.03 -9.89 -9.61
N ALA A 223 -25.99 -10.70 -10.08
CA ALA A 223 -25.74 -12.15 -10.25
C ALA A 223 -25.72 -12.63 -11.71
N ASP A 224 -26.37 -11.91 -12.65
CA ASP A 224 -26.64 -12.46 -14.00
C ASP A 224 -26.48 -11.47 -15.16
N SER A 225 -25.98 -10.25 -14.92
CA SER A 225 -25.87 -9.19 -15.95
C SER A 225 -24.44 -9.05 -16.46
N PHE A 226 -24.21 -9.25 -17.77
CA PHE A 226 -22.89 -9.23 -18.40
C PHE A 226 -22.83 -8.32 -19.63
N PHE A 227 -21.68 -7.67 -19.86
CA PHE A 227 -21.50 -6.83 -21.05
C PHE A 227 -21.56 -7.62 -22.37
N SER A 228 -21.45 -8.95 -22.30
CA SER A 228 -21.65 -9.87 -23.42
C SER A 228 -22.85 -10.78 -23.17
N ASP A 229 -23.68 -10.91 -24.21
CA ASP A 229 -24.79 -11.86 -24.23
C ASP A 229 -24.35 -13.31 -24.47
N LYS A 230 -23.09 -13.51 -24.88
CA LYS A 230 -22.51 -14.82 -25.14
C LYS A 230 -21.99 -15.43 -23.85
N ASP A 231 -22.49 -16.62 -23.51
CA ASP A 231 -22.14 -17.26 -22.24
C ASP A 231 -20.65 -17.64 -22.17
N GLU A 232 -20.08 -17.99 -23.33
CA GLU A 232 -18.67 -18.38 -23.47
C GLU A 232 -17.66 -17.24 -23.27
N GLU A 233 -18.10 -15.98 -23.18
CA GLU A 233 -17.22 -14.83 -22.94
C GLU A 233 -17.29 -14.33 -21.48
N ARG A 234 -18.16 -14.90 -20.64
CA ARG A 234 -18.51 -14.36 -19.31
C ARG A 234 -17.63 -14.91 -18.18
N ILE A 235 -17.05 -14.03 -17.37
CA ILE A 235 -16.35 -14.39 -16.13
C ILE A 235 -17.36 -14.46 -14.97
N LYS A 236 -17.71 -15.68 -14.53
CA LYS A 236 -18.73 -15.89 -13.48
C LYS A 236 -18.19 -15.84 -12.05
N GLY A 237 -16.87 -16.05 -11.86
CA GLY A 237 -16.23 -16.14 -10.55
C GLY A 237 -15.47 -14.88 -10.15
N ALA A 238 -16.03 -13.69 -10.34
CA ALA A 238 -15.40 -12.44 -9.91
C ALA A 238 -16.48 -11.50 -9.37
N THR A 239 -16.95 -11.77 -8.15
CA THR A 239 -18.07 -11.04 -7.52
C THR A 239 -17.73 -10.65 -6.09
N ILE A 240 -18.47 -9.68 -5.56
CA ILE A 240 -18.29 -9.16 -4.20
C ILE A 240 -19.56 -9.25 -3.37
N HIS A 241 -19.39 -9.29 -2.05
CA HIS A 241 -20.42 -9.03 -1.06
C HIS A 241 -20.69 -7.52 -1.03
N VAL A 242 -21.84 -7.06 -1.51
CA VAL A 242 -22.13 -5.62 -1.61
C VAL A 242 -22.14 -4.91 -0.24
N GLU A 243 -22.44 -5.65 0.81
CA GLU A 243 -22.49 -5.18 2.19
C GLU A 243 -21.10 -4.98 2.83
N THR A 244 -20.09 -5.72 2.40
CA THR A 244 -18.72 -5.64 2.95
C THR A 244 -17.69 -5.13 1.95
N GLY A 245 -18.00 -5.12 0.65
CA GLY A 245 -17.07 -4.87 -0.44
C GLY A 245 -16.02 -5.96 -0.67
N GLN A 246 -16.07 -7.07 0.09
CA GLN A 246 -15.08 -8.13 -0.02
C GLN A 246 -15.45 -9.14 -1.11
N PRO A 247 -14.47 -9.89 -1.66
CA PRO A 247 -14.75 -10.98 -2.60
C PRO A 247 -15.78 -11.97 -2.03
N ALA A 248 -16.81 -12.29 -2.83
CA ALA A 248 -17.83 -13.30 -2.50
C ALA A 248 -17.52 -14.62 -3.19
N THR A 249 -17.60 -14.63 -4.52
CA THR A 249 -17.13 -15.73 -5.36
C THR A 249 -15.95 -15.24 -6.17
N TRP A 250 -14.81 -15.91 -6.02
CA TRP A 250 -13.58 -15.59 -6.73
C TRP A 250 -12.96 -16.81 -7.39
N VAL A 251 -12.40 -16.65 -8.59
CA VAL A 251 -11.72 -17.71 -9.33
C VAL A 251 -10.44 -18.12 -8.61
N SER A 252 -10.11 -19.41 -8.68
CA SER A 252 -8.92 -19.98 -8.06
C SER A 252 -7.71 -20.08 -9.00
N GLU A 253 -7.90 -19.84 -10.29
CA GLU A 253 -6.87 -19.94 -11.32
C GLU A 253 -6.99 -18.78 -12.33
N GLY A 254 -5.96 -18.63 -13.17
CA GLY A 254 -5.88 -17.56 -14.17
C GLY A 254 -5.52 -16.20 -13.56
N ALA A 255 -5.39 -15.19 -14.42
CA ALA A 255 -4.91 -13.87 -14.03
C ALA A 255 -5.79 -13.19 -12.96
N ILE A 256 -7.10 -13.43 -12.94
CA ILE A 256 -8.00 -12.82 -11.96
C ILE A 256 -7.78 -13.40 -10.55
N SER A 257 -7.23 -14.61 -10.43
CA SER A 257 -6.87 -15.19 -9.13
C SER A 257 -5.63 -14.55 -8.50
N ASP A 258 -4.87 -13.77 -9.27
CA ASP A 258 -3.62 -13.15 -8.84
C ASP A 258 -3.86 -11.87 -8.02
N PHE A 259 -3.37 -11.88 -6.77
CA PHE A 259 -3.38 -10.73 -5.85
C PHE A 259 -1.96 -10.29 -5.43
N ASN A 260 -0.94 -10.61 -6.23
CA ASN A 260 0.48 -10.41 -5.90
C ASN A 260 1.08 -9.13 -6.50
N GLY A 261 0.28 -8.10 -6.78
CA GLY A 261 0.74 -6.92 -7.51
C GLY A 261 1.93 -6.20 -6.87
N LYS A 262 2.04 -6.26 -5.54
CA LYS A 262 3.19 -5.74 -4.80
C LYS A 262 4.48 -6.50 -5.10
N ALA A 263 4.43 -7.82 -5.11
CA ALA A 263 5.58 -8.66 -5.45
C ALA A 263 5.96 -8.44 -6.93
N HIS A 264 4.98 -8.44 -7.82
CA HIS A 264 5.20 -8.21 -9.25
C HIS A 264 5.87 -6.87 -9.53
N THR A 265 5.38 -5.79 -8.90
CA THR A 265 5.96 -4.46 -9.08
C THR A 265 7.41 -4.36 -8.59
N ALA A 266 7.83 -5.20 -7.64
CA ALA A 266 9.23 -5.28 -7.24
C ALA A 266 10.13 -5.84 -8.36
N TYR A 267 9.62 -6.77 -9.18
CA TYR A 267 10.30 -7.29 -10.39
C TYR A 267 10.25 -6.32 -11.56
N LEU A 268 9.12 -5.61 -11.74
CA LEU A 268 8.95 -4.57 -12.75
C LEU A 268 9.78 -3.30 -12.48
N GLY A 269 10.72 -3.34 -11.54
CA GLY A 269 11.77 -2.36 -11.38
C GLY A 269 11.34 -0.97 -10.92
N LYS A 270 12.31 -0.23 -10.37
CA LYS A 270 12.13 1.16 -9.91
C LYS A 270 12.19 2.18 -11.05
N SER A 271 12.42 1.72 -12.28
CA SER A 271 12.73 2.55 -13.44
C SER A 271 11.49 2.75 -14.32
N SER A 272 10.93 3.96 -14.29
CA SER A 272 9.82 4.36 -15.16
C SER A 272 10.20 4.48 -16.64
N SER A 273 11.49 4.39 -17.01
CA SER A 273 11.91 4.31 -18.41
C SER A 273 11.90 2.89 -18.95
N SER A 274 12.36 1.92 -18.14
CA SER A 274 12.41 0.50 -18.55
C SER A 274 11.04 -0.15 -18.44
N TYR A 275 10.34 0.10 -17.34
CA TYR A 275 9.05 -0.49 -17.00
C TYR A 275 8.04 0.63 -16.70
N PRO A 276 7.47 1.28 -17.71
CA PRO A 276 6.76 2.53 -17.49
C PRO A 276 5.51 2.41 -16.60
N ALA A 277 4.76 1.30 -16.69
CA ALA A 277 3.60 1.06 -15.85
C ALA A 277 3.99 0.76 -14.38
N GLY A 278 4.83 -0.26 -14.17
CA GLY A 278 5.30 -0.66 -12.83
C GLY A 278 6.11 0.43 -12.16
N GLY A 279 7.06 1.02 -12.89
CA GLY A 279 7.91 2.11 -12.43
C GLY A 279 7.14 3.39 -12.06
N TYR A 280 6.06 3.73 -12.78
CA TYR A 280 5.18 4.83 -12.38
C TYR A 280 4.56 4.57 -11.00
N CYS A 281 3.93 3.40 -10.81
CA CYS A 281 3.28 3.07 -9.54
C CYS A 281 4.31 2.93 -8.40
N TYR A 282 5.49 2.37 -8.68
CA TYR A 282 6.58 2.30 -7.72
C TYR A 282 7.05 3.70 -7.28
N GLN A 283 7.22 4.63 -8.22
CA GLN A 283 7.69 5.99 -7.92
C GLN A 283 6.61 6.91 -7.34
N TYR A 284 5.34 6.53 -7.50
CA TYR A 284 4.22 7.27 -6.92
C TYR A 284 4.41 7.42 -5.41
N SER A 285 4.15 8.62 -4.91
CA SER A 285 4.28 8.94 -3.49
C SER A 285 3.23 9.96 -3.09
N THR A 286 2.87 9.91 -1.82
CA THR A 286 1.92 10.81 -1.17
C THR A 286 2.52 11.25 0.16
N SER A 287 1.90 12.22 0.82
CA SER A 287 2.24 12.47 2.22
C SER A 287 2.07 11.17 3.02
N GLY A 288 3.05 10.84 3.87
CA GLY A 288 3.04 9.63 4.70
C GLY A 288 3.30 8.29 3.99
N LYS A 289 3.46 8.29 2.65
CA LYS A 289 3.73 7.06 1.88
C LYS A 289 4.73 7.29 0.75
N SER A 290 5.90 6.66 0.86
CA SER A 290 7.05 6.87 -0.03
C SER A 290 6.96 6.09 -1.34
N ALA A 291 7.81 6.46 -2.30
CA ALA A 291 8.13 5.61 -3.43
C ALA A 291 8.62 4.23 -2.98
N GLY A 292 8.08 3.17 -3.60
CA GLY A 292 8.28 1.76 -3.27
C GLY A 292 7.21 1.18 -2.35
N GLU A 293 6.34 2.01 -1.77
CA GLU A 293 5.20 1.53 -0.98
C GLU A 293 3.91 1.38 -1.79
N TRP A 294 3.82 2.10 -2.90
CA TRP A 294 2.78 1.97 -3.90
C TRP A 294 3.22 1.00 -4.99
N TYR A 295 2.26 0.29 -5.58
CA TYR A 295 2.52 -0.73 -6.59
C TYR A 295 1.41 -0.78 -7.65
N LEU A 296 1.73 -1.39 -8.79
CA LEU A 296 0.78 -1.63 -9.87
C LEU A 296 -0.09 -2.84 -9.48
N PRO A 297 -1.43 -2.69 -9.41
CA PRO A 297 -2.30 -3.78 -9.00
C PRO A 297 -2.17 -4.96 -9.96
N SER A 298 -2.20 -6.17 -9.42
CA SER A 298 -2.37 -7.41 -10.19
C SER A 298 -3.77 -7.47 -10.82
N ALA A 299 -3.99 -8.41 -11.73
CA ALA A 299 -5.24 -8.54 -12.46
C ALA A 299 -6.43 -8.82 -11.52
N GLY A 300 -6.24 -9.62 -10.46
CA GLY A 300 -7.25 -9.82 -9.42
C GLY A 300 -7.55 -8.55 -8.62
N GLU A 301 -6.52 -7.82 -8.20
CA GLU A 301 -6.71 -6.54 -7.50
C GLU A 301 -7.42 -5.49 -8.36
N LEU A 302 -7.07 -5.41 -9.64
CA LEU A 302 -7.69 -4.48 -10.58
C LEU A 302 -9.14 -4.87 -10.89
N THR A 303 -9.42 -6.17 -10.94
CA THR A 303 -10.77 -6.73 -11.09
C THR A 303 -11.63 -6.39 -9.87
N LEU A 304 -11.10 -6.56 -8.65
CA LEU A 304 -11.80 -6.18 -7.43
C LEU A 304 -12.13 -4.68 -7.38
N LEU A 305 -11.18 -3.82 -7.77
CA LEU A 305 -11.41 -2.38 -7.86
C LEU A 305 -12.51 -2.02 -8.87
N TRP A 306 -12.59 -2.75 -9.98
CA TRP A 306 -13.64 -2.57 -10.96
C TRP A 306 -15.01 -2.94 -10.38
N GLU A 307 -15.13 -4.10 -9.75
CA GLU A 307 -16.37 -4.54 -9.08
C GLU A 307 -16.84 -3.51 -8.05
N LEU A 308 -15.93 -3.04 -7.19
CA LEU A 308 -16.21 -2.04 -6.16
C LEU A 308 -16.69 -0.71 -6.73
N GLN A 309 -16.10 -0.27 -7.84
CA GLN A 309 -16.53 0.95 -8.51
C GLN A 309 -17.90 0.77 -9.16
N LYS A 310 -18.15 -0.36 -9.83
CA LYS A 310 -19.44 -0.61 -10.50
C LYS A 310 -20.58 -0.82 -9.52
N ALA A 311 -20.31 -1.41 -8.36
CA ALA A 311 -21.26 -1.51 -7.26
C ALA A 311 -21.51 -0.18 -6.53
N GLY A 312 -20.75 0.88 -6.84
CA GLY A 312 -20.87 2.18 -6.18
C GLY A 312 -20.43 2.18 -4.71
N ILE A 313 -19.54 1.25 -4.35
CA ILE A 313 -18.93 1.16 -3.01
C ILE A 313 -17.75 2.12 -2.90
N ILE A 314 -16.94 2.20 -3.98
CA ILE A 314 -15.85 3.16 -4.14
C ILE A 314 -16.12 4.00 -5.39
N CYS A 315 -16.57 5.24 -5.20
CA CYS A 315 -16.79 6.17 -6.29
C CYS A 315 -16.77 7.61 -5.78
N LYS A 316 -16.65 8.58 -6.70
CA LYS A 316 -16.61 10.01 -6.36
C LYS A 316 -17.84 10.47 -5.56
N ASP A 317 -19.01 9.92 -5.84
CA ASP A 317 -20.26 10.29 -5.16
C ASP A 317 -20.28 9.81 -3.70
N LYS A 318 -19.56 8.72 -3.38
CA LYS A 318 -19.40 8.21 -2.02
C LYS A 318 -18.21 8.83 -1.31
N GLN A 319 -17.10 8.99 -2.03
CA GLN A 319 -15.86 9.59 -1.54
C GLN A 319 -15.47 10.77 -2.44
N ASP A 320 -15.83 11.98 -2.02
CA ASP A 320 -15.64 13.23 -2.78
C ASP A 320 -14.20 13.49 -3.27
N CYS A 321 -13.21 13.06 -2.48
CA CYS A 321 -11.78 13.16 -2.79
C CYS A 321 -11.29 12.08 -3.76
N PHE A 322 -12.07 11.05 -4.03
CA PHE A 322 -11.76 10.00 -5.00
C PHE A 322 -12.12 10.48 -6.40
N ASN A 323 -11.19 10.36 -7.34
CA ASN A 323 -11.49 10.51 -8.76
C ASN A 323 -11.88 9.14 -9.30
N ASP A 324 -13.07 9.04 -9.90
CA ASP A 324 -13.49 7.80 -10.54
C ASP A 324 -12.49 7.36 -11.60
N PHE A 325 -12.37 6.04 -11.78
CA PHE A 325 -11.57 5.52 -12.89
C PHE A 325 -12.10 6.09 -14.20
N ALA A 326 -11.18 6.61 -15.00
CA ALA A 326 -11.48 7.07 -16.34
C ALA A 326 -12.03 5.91 -17.19
N ARG A 327 -12.84 6.27 -18.18
CA ARG A 327 -13.42 5.34 -19.15
C ARG A 327 -12.37 4.83 -20.16
N LYS A 328 -11.40 4.07 -19.68
CA LYS A 328 -10.20 3.59 -20.41
C LYS A 328 -9.83 2.18 -19.95
N ALA A 329 -8.84 1.58 -20.61
CA ALA A 329 -8.18 0.36 -20.13
C ALA A 329 -7.02 0.69 -19.18
N TYR A 330 -6.83 -0.18 -18.19
CA TYR A 330 -5.80 -0.08 -17.17
C TYR A 330 -4.90 -1.31 -17.18
N TRP A 331 -3.59 -1.09 -17.15
CA TRP A 331 -2.63 -2.17 -16.95
C TRP A 331 -2.78 -2.77 -15.57
N SER A 332 -2.68 -4.10 -15.52
CA SER A 332 -2.33 -4.83 -14.30
C SER A 332 -0.84 -5.16 -14.30
N SER A 333 -0.30 -5.64 -13.18
CA SER A 333 1.05 -6.19 -13.08
C SER A 333 1.14 -7.68 -13.41
N SER A 334 0.01 -8.34 -13.73
CA SER A 334 -0.01 -9.77 -14.10
C SER A 334 0.42 -9.96 -15.55
N GLU A 335 1.32 -10.92 -15.77
CA GLU A 335 1.90 -11.22 -17.07
C GLU A 335 1.15 -12.35 -17.77
N HIS A 336 1.10 -12.30 -19.11
CA HIS A 336 0.55 -13.40 -19.93
C HIS A 336 1.66 -14.18 -20.64
N SER A 337 2.70 -13.46 -21.09
CA SER A 337 3.83 -14.01 -21.85
C SER A 337 4.92 -12.94 -21.97
N ALA A 338 6.07 -13.32 -22.54
CA ALA A 338 7.12 -12.39 -22.94
C ALA A 338 6.62 -11.14 -23.71
N GLU A 339 5.59 -11.29 -24.56
CA GLU A 339 5.10 -10.20 -25.43
C GLU A 339 3.88 -9.44 -24.89
N SER A 340 3.11 -10.05 -23.98
CA SER A 340 1.80 -9.56 -23.57
C SER A 340 1.58 -9.56 -22.06
N ALA A 341 0.80 -8.59 -21.58
CA ALA A 341 0.39 -8.47 -20.18
C ALA A 341 -1.13 -8.24 -20.09
N TRP A 342 -1.69 -8.47 -18.91
CA TRP A 342 -3.14 -8.35 -18.67
C TRP A 342 -3.55 -6.90 -18.41
N HIS A 343 -4.64 -6.48 -19.04
CA HIS A 343 -5.30 -5.20 -18.77
C HIS A 343 -6.81 -5.38 -18.59
N LEU A 344 -7.44 -4.44 -17.90
CA LEU A 344 -8.89 -4.41 -17.68
C LEU A 344 -9.49 -3.12 -18.26
N ASN A 345 -10.56 -3.25 -19.04
CA ASN A 345 -11.31 -2.12 -19.58
C ASN A 345 -12.41 -1.65 -18.61
N PHE A 346 -12.28 -0.43 -18.09
CA PHE A 346 -13.22 0.14 -17.11
C PHE A 346 -14.56 0.60 -17.71
N VAL A 347 -14.75 0.48 -19.02
CA VAL A 347 -16.04 0.68 -19.69
C VAL A 347 -16.78 -0.65 -19.84
N SER A 348 -16.13 -1.67 -20.41
CA SER A 348 -16.78 -2.92 -20.81
C SER A 348 -16.56 -4.10 -19.86
N GLY A 349 -15.75 -3.94 -18.81
CA GLY A 349 -15.37 -5.05 -17.93
C GLY A 349 -14.52 -6.12 -18.63
N ALA A 350 -14.03 -5.86 -19.85
CA ALA A 350 -13.24 -6.81 -20.61
C ALA A 350 -11.83 -6.91 -20.05
N ILE A 351 -11.42 -8.12 -19.65
CA ILE A 351 -10.08 -8.46 -19.23
C ILE A 351 -9.39 -9.29 -20.31
N VAL A 352 -8.28 -8.76 -20.82
CA VAL A 352 -7.61 -9.28 -22.03
C VAL A 352 -6.10 -9.13 -21.88
N ALA A 353 -5.35 -10.10 -22.37
CA ALA A 353 -3.91 -9.98 -22.56
C ALA A 353 -3.62 -9.24 -23.87
N ASN A 354 -2.76 -8.22 -23.83
CA ASN A 354 -2.37 -7.48 -25.03
C ASN A 354 -0.89 -7.13 -25.02
N SER A 355 -0.37 -6.73 -26.18
CA SER A 355 1.03 -6.34 -26.37
C SER A 355 1.46 -5.34 -25.32
N LYS A 356 2.56 -5.65 -24.62
CA LYS A 356 3.16 -4.80 -23.58
C LYS A 356 3.58 -3.41 -24.10
N ALA A 357 3.70 -3.26 -25.42
CA ALA A 357 4.00 -1.99 -26.08
C ALA A 357 2.78 -1.07 -26.25
N SER A 358 1.56 -1.54 -25.96
CA SER A 358 0.33 -0.74 -25.95
C SER A 358 0.32 0.28 -24.83
N ASN A 359 -0.47 1.36 -24.97
CA ASN A 359 -0.59 2.40 -23.96
C ASN A 359 -1.91 2.30 -23.20
N TYR A 360 -1.86 1.98 -21.91
CA TYR A 360 -3.01 1.95 -21.01
C TYR A 360 -2.74 2.75 -19.74
N ALA A 361 -3.80 3.12 -19.04
CA ALA A 361 -3.69 3.85 -17.78
C ALA A 361 -3.15 2.94 -16.67
N THR A 362 -2.72 3.54 -15.57
CA THR A 362 -2.34 2.82 -14.35
C THR A 362 -2.96 3.53 -13.15
N ARG A 363 -3.27 2.77 -12.10
CA ARG A 363 -3.71 3.36 -10.83
C ARG A 363 -2.96 2.68 -9.68
N PRO A 364 -2.08 3.42 -8.97
CA PRO A 364 -1.33 2.85 -7.87
C PRO A 364 -2.25 2.36 -6.75
N VAL A 365 -1.88 1.25 -6.14
CA VAL A 365 -2.45 0.72 -4.90
C VAL A 365 -1.35 0.53 -3.87
N ALA A 366 -1.69 0.41 -2.59
CA ALA A 366 -0.73 0.15 -1.52
C ALA A 366 -1.32 -0.74 -0.44
N GLN A 367 -0.48 -1.52 0.25
CA GLN A 367 -0.86 -2.23 1.48
C GLN A 367 -0.54 -1.36 2.70
N PHE A 368 -1.33 -1.52 3.75
CA PHE A 368 -1.14 -0.81 5.02
C PHE A 368 -1.14 -1.68 6.25
#